data_AF-A0A1F1I9Z8-F1
#
_entry.id   AF-A0A1F1I9Z8-F1
#
_cell.length_a   1.000
_cell.length_b   1.000
_cell.length_c   1.000
_cell.angle_alpha   90.00
_cell.angle_beta   90.00
_cell.angle_gamma   90.00
#
_symmetry.space_group_name_H-M   'P 1'
#
loop_
_entity.id
_entity.type
_entity.pdbx_description
1 polymer ?
#
loop_
_entity_poly.entity_id
_entity_poly.type
_entity_poly.pdbx_seq_one_letter_code
_entity_poly.pdbx_strand_id
1 'polypeptide(L)'
;MMRLSMALAAALAAVVLSAAAFVGPLAVSAVAVVVILVIAWGWPRQLGSPARISLSVTLAVVGLVSLGLTLLWGHVGLGEPEKGALGLFQPMAVVAGWGVIAAFMVQLFRGTGRPLRLESTVATMGGVMIVVMTSGWAALAQWNAMPLAPILLLSIGATVALVSLLGLTPWMQGRPGTLAAVLIPLSVLIAVASGLVLDAEPRKLAIAAVAALASSTLVALTAATAPSAKPRPEDRPVATTLRPRRAGFALAMAPVGAAGVIGHVILALLG
;
A
#
# COMPACT_ATOMS: atom_id res chain seq x y z
N MET A 1 6.85 -7.14 21.38
CA MET A 1 6.67 -8.29 20.48
C MET A 1 5.72 -8.01 19.31
N MET A 2 4.44 -7.67 19.54
CA MET A 2 3.46 -7.49 18.44
C MET A 2 3.77 -6.36 17.43
N ARG A 3 4.44 -5.27 17.86
CA ARG A 3 4.84 -4.18 16.94
C ARG A 3 6.00 -4.57 16.04
N LEU A 4 6.96 -5.31 16.60
CA LEU A 4 8.05 -5.91 15.84
C LEU A 4 7.52 -6.92 14.83
N SER A 5 6.52 -7.74 15.18
CA SER A 5 5.89 -8.66 14.21
C SER A 5 5.14 -7.93 13.10
N MET A 6 4.54 -6.77 13.36
CA MET A 6 3.90 -5.94 12.31
C MET A 6 4.95 -5.33 11.37
N ALA A 7 6.04 -4.78 11.92
CA ALA A 7 7.16 -4.26 11.15
C ALA A 7 7.80 -5.35 10.27
N LEU A 8 8.07 -6.52 10.86
CA LEU A 8 8.59 -7.69 10.15
C LEU A 8 7.62 -8.17 9.07
N ALA A 9 6.32 -8.24 9.35
CA ALA A 9 5.34 -8.67 8.36
C ALA A 9 5.27 -7.70 7.17
N ALA A 10 5.25 -6.39 7.42
CA ALA A 10 5.28 -5.38 6.35
C ALA A 10 6.57 -5.48 5.52
N ALA A 11 7.71 -5.66 6.19
CA ALA A 11 8.99 -5.81 5.52
C ALA A 11 9.07 -7.08 4.67
N LEU A 12 8.63 -8.21 5.22
CA LEU A 12 8.55 -9.48 4.48
C LEU A 12 7.58 -9.36 3.30
N ALA A 13 6.41 -8.75 3.47
CA ALA A 13 5.47 -8.56 2.37
C ALA A 13 6.06 -7.70 1.24
N ALA A 14 6.77 -6.61 1.58
CA ALA A 14 7.44 -5.77 0.59
C ALA A 14 8.55 -6.52 -0.17
N VAL A 15 9.38 -7.30 0.55
CA VAL A 15 10.42 -8.13 -0.06
C VAL A 15 9.80 -9.20 -0.97
N VAL A 16 8.78 -9.90 -0.51
CA VAL A 16 8.13 -10.98 -1.28
C VAL A 16 7.38 -10.43 -2.49
N LEU A 17 6.69 -9.28 -2.37
CA LEU A 17 6.06 -8.61 -3.52
C LEU A 17 7.09 -8.20 -4.57
N SER A 18 8.18 -7.54 -4.13
CA SER A 18 9.26 -7.11 -5.03
C SER A 18 9.92 -8.31 -5.71
N ALA A 19 10.31 -9.34 -4.94
CA ALA A 19 10.90 -10.57 -5.48
C ALA A 19 9.96 -11.30 -6.46
N ALA A 20 8.68 -11.43 -6.11
CA ALA A 20 7.69 -12.05 -6.99
C ALA A 20 7.46 -11.22 -8.27
N ALA A 21 7.60 -9.89 -8.20
CA ALA A 21 7.51 -9.04 -9.38
C ALA A 21 8.62 -9.35 -10.39
N PHE A 22 9.84 -9.69 -9.96
CA PHE A 22 10.92 -10.14 -10.86
C PHE A 22 10.62 -11.47 -11.55
N VAL A 23 9.82 -12.34 -10.94
CA VAL A 23 9.37 -13.61 -11.56
C VAL A 23 8.30 -13.34 -12.62
N GLY A 24 7.40 -12.39 -12.36
CA GLY A 24 6.44 -11.89 -13.35
C GLY A 24 5.08 -11.48 -12.77
N PRO A 25 4.17 -10.96 -13.63
CA PRO A 25 2.89 -10.37 -13.21
C PRO A 25 1.96 -11.32 -12.45
N LEU A 26 1.97 -12.62 -12.82
CA LEU A 26 1.15 -13.64 -12.17
C LEU A 26 1.67 -13.97 -10.76
N ALA A 27 2.99 -14.07 -10.60
CA ALA A 27 3.61 -14.39 -9.32
C ALA A 27 3.36 -13.26 -8.29
N VAL A 28 3.60 -12.00 -8.68
CA VAL A 28 3.32 -10.86 -7.80
C VAL A 28 1.84 -10.72 -7.48
N SER A 29 0.95 -11.05 -8.43
CA SER A 29 -0.49 -11.04 -8.19
C SER A 29 -0.91 -12.06 -7.13
N ALA A 30 -0.34 -13.27 -7.13
CA ALA A 30 -0.61 -14.26 -6.10
C ALA A 30 -0.25 -13.73 -4.70
N VAL A 31 0.87 -13.02 -4.57
CA VAL A 31 1.28 -12.37 -3.32
C VAL A 31 0.35 -11.19 -2.98
N ALA A 32 0.00 -10.37 -3.96
CA ALA A 32 -0.91 -9.24 -3.79
C ALA A 32 -2.29 -9.66 -3.30
N VAL A 33 -2.82 -10.83 -3.73
CA VAL A 33 -4.05 -11.42 -3.18
C VAL A 33 -3.96 -11.57 -1.66
N VAL A 34 -2.86 -12.13 -1.15
CA VAL A 34 -2.66 -12.31 0.29
C VAL A 34 -2.64 -10.96 1.01
N VAL A 35 -1.92 -9.98 0.47
CA VAL A 35 -1.85 -8.62 1.04
C VAL A 35 -3.24 -7.94 1.05
N ILE A 36 -3.99 -8.03 -0.05
CA ILE A 36 -5.36 -7.52 -0.16
C ILE A 36 -6.26 -8.16 0.90
N LEU A 37 -6.20 -9.48 1.07
CA LEU A 37 -7.02 -10.19 2.06
C LEU A 37 -6.67 -9.79 3.50
N VAL A 38 -5.38 -9.60 3.81
CA VAL A 38 -4.93 -9.10 5.12
C VAL A 38 -5.46 -7.70 5.38
N ILE A 39 -5.36 -6.80 4.41
CA ILE A 39 -5.86 -5.42 4.51
C ILE A 39 -7.40 -5.43 4.64
N ALA A 40 -8.10 -6.10 3.75
CA ALA A 40 -9.56 -6.22 3.75
C ALA A 40 -10.10 -6.77 5.08
N TRP A 41 -9.43 -7.78 5.65
CA TRP A 41 -9.80 -8.33 6.95
C TRP A 41 -9.48 -7.38 8.11
N GLY A 42 -8.25 -6.84 8.17
CA GLY A 42 -7.80 -6.06 9.32
C GLY A 42 -8.39 -4.64 9.37
N TRP A 43 -8.61 -4.01 8.21
CA TRP A 43 -8.95 -2.59 8.12
C TRP A 43 -10.27 -2.23 8.83
N PRO A 44 -11.43 -2.88 8.54
CA PRO A 44 -12.68 -2.54 9.23
C PRO A 44 -12.66 -2.87 10.73
N ARG A 45 -11.86 -3.89 11.12
CA ARG A 45 -11.71 -4.30 12.52
C ARG A 45 -10.88 -3.31 13.32
N GLN A 46 -9.85 -2.75 12.70
CA GLN A 46 -9.01 -1.73 13.33
C GLN A 46 -9.83 -0.47 13.64
N LEU A 47 -10.74 -0.12 12.74
CA LEU A 47 -11.62 1.03 12.88
C LEU A 47 -12.75 0.81 13.90
N GLY A 48 -12.88 -0.40 14.46
CA GLY A 48 -13.99 -0.74 15.36
C GLY A 48 -15.35 -0.70 14.65
N SER A 49 -15.40 -0.86 13.33
CA SER A 49 -16.64 -0.67 12.57
C SER A 49 -17.68 -1.75 12.92
N PRO A 50 -18.94 -1.38 13.21
CA PRO A 50 -20.00 -2.33 13.46
C PRO A 50 -20.27 -3.28 12.28
N ALA A 51 -20.06 -2.81 11.04
CA ALA A 51 -20.28 -3.57 9.81
C ALA A 51 -19.00 -4.27 9.29
N ARG A 52 -18.10 -4.68 10.20
CA ARG A 52 -16.78 -5.22 9.85
C ARG A 52 -16.78 -6.32 8.80
N ILE A 53 -17.78 -7.21 8.77
CA ILE A 53 -17.84 -8.32 7.81
C ILE A 53 -18.17 -7.80 6.41
N SER A 54 -19.26 -7.04 6.26
CA SER A 54 -19.69 -6.49 4.97
C SER A 54 -18.62 -5.58 4.37
N LEU A 55 -17.96 -4.76 5.19
CA LEU A 55 -16.86 -3.90 4.74
C LEU A 55 -15.63 -4.73 4.35
N SER A 56 -15.29 -5.78 5.11
CA SER A 56 -14.17 -6.68 4.74
C SER A 56 -14.43 -7.38 3.40
N VAL A 57 -15.65 -7.88 3.18
CA VAL A 57 -16.03 -8.50 1.90
C VAL A 57 -15.94 -7.48 0.77
N THR A 58 -16.44 -6.26 0.99
CA THR A 58 -16.37 -5.18 0.00
C THR A 58 -14.92 -4.87 -0.39
N LEU A 59 -14.02 -4.69 0.59
CA LEU A 59 -12.61 -4.43 0.33
C LEU A 59 -11.92 -5.59 -0.38
N ALA A 60 -12.23 -6.84 -0.01
CA ALA A 60 -11.67 -8.02 -0.66
C ALA A 60 -12.11 -8.09 -2.13
N VAL A 61 -13.41 -7.96 -2.41
CA VAL A 61 -13.95 -7.99 -3.78
C VAL A 61 -13.35 -6.86 -4.62
N VAL A 62 -13.34 -5.64 -4.11
CA VAL A 62 -12.79 -4.47 -4.82
C VAL A 62 -11.31 -4.66 -5.15
N GLY A 63 -10.49 -5.09 -4.17
CA GLY A 63 -9.07 -5.33 -4.40
C GLY A 63 -8.81 -6.46 -5.40
N LEU A 64 -9.54 -7.57 -5.29
CA LEU A 64 -9.39 -8.72 -6.20
C LEU A 64 -9.85 -8.40 -7.62
N VAL A 65 -10.96 -7.65 -7.78
CA VAL A 65 -11.43 -7.18 -9.08
C VAL A 65 -10.42 -6.20 -9.69
N SER A 66 -9.88 -5.26 -8.90
CA SER A 66 -8.83 -4.36 -9.37
C SER A 66 -7.63 -5.15 -9.88
N LEU A 67 -7.14 -6.12 -9.10
CA LEU A 67 -5.98 -6.93 -9.48
C LEU A 67 -6.25 -7.78 -10.74
N GLY A 68 -7.41 -8.42 -10.81
CA GLY A 68 -7.82 -9.22 -11.95
C GLY A 68 -7.97 -8.39 -13.22
N LEU A 69 -8.60 -7.22 -13.14
CA LEU A 69 -8.70 -6.30 -14.27
C LEU A 69 -7.34 -5.78 -14.69
N THR A 70 -6.45 -5.39 -13.77
CA THR A 70 -5.08 -4.97 -14.10
C THR A 70 -4.31 -6.04 -14.88
N LEU A 71 -4.48 -7.33 -14.54
CA LEU A 71 -3.87 -8.42 -15.28
C LEU A 71 -4.49 -8.63 -16.67
N LEU A 72 -5.82 -8.62 -16.75
CA LEU A 72 -6.54 -8.84 -18.01
C LEU A 72 -6.35 -7.66 -18.98
N TRP A 73 -6.27 -6.44 -18.48
CA TRP A 73 -6.20 -5.22 -19.29
C TRP A 73 -4.97 -5.19 -20.18
N GLY A 74 -3.81 -5.60 -19.63
CA GLY A 74 -2.57 -5.74 -20.40
C GLY A 74 -2.62 -6.92 -21.39
N HIS A 75 -3.28 -8.02 -21.03
CA HIS A 75 -3.31 -9.23 -21.86
C HIS A 75 -4.25 -9.11 -23.08
N VAL A 76 -5.40 -8.42 -22.91
CA VAL A 76 -6.44 -8.31 -23.96
C VAL A 76 -6.16 -7.13 -24.91
N GLY A 77 -5.05 -6.40 -24.73
CA GLY A 77 -4.72 -5.24 -25.56
C GLY A 77 -5.70 -4.07 -25.41
N LEU A 78 -6.46 -4.05 -24.31
CA LEU A 78 -7.38 -2.95 -23.96
C LEU A 78 -6.63 -1.73 -23.43
N GLY A 79 -5.36 -1.90 -23.05
CA GLY A 79 -4.43 -0.80 -22.90
C GLY A 79 -4.08 -0.27 -24.29
N GLU A 80 -4.58 0.90 -24.63
CA GLU A 80 -4.11 1.59 -25.84
C GLU A 80 -2.58 1.65 -25.82
N PRO A 81 -1.87 1.11 -26.82
CA PRO A 81 -0.42 1.17 -26.90
C PRO A 81 0.11 2.61 -26.76
N GLU A 82 -0.68 3.57 -27.24
CA GLU A 82 -0.41 5.01 -27.15
C GLU A 82 -0.43 5.57 -25.72
N LYS A 83 -1.15 4.92 -24.79
CA LYS A 83 -1.24 5.35 -23.39
C LYS A 83 -0.11 4.81 -22.51
N GLY A 84 0.75 3.94 -23.05
CA GLY A 84 1.90 3.37 -22.33
C GLY A 84 1.50 2.79 -20.96
N ALA A 85 2.35 2.96 -19.95
CA ALA A 85 2.06 2.47 -18.60
C ALA A 85 0.83 3.14 -17.96
N LEU A 86 0.44 4.38 -18.35
CA LEU A 86 -0.76 5.03 -17.81
C LEU A 86 -2.06 4.30 -18.19
N GLY A 87 -2.06 3.49 -19.25
CA GLY A 87 -3.21 2.69 -19.67
C GLY A 87 -3.71 1.71 -18.59
N LEU A 88 -2.82 1.24 -17.72
CA LEU A 88 -3.18 0.32 -16.62
C LEU A 88 -3.76 1.04 -15.39
N PHE A 89 -3.69 2.38 -15.34
CA PHE A 89 -4.31 3.16 -14.28
C PHE A 89 -5.83 3.28 -14.43
N GLN A 90 -6.33 3.20 -15.67
CA GLN A 90 -7.75 3.31 -15.99
C GLN A 90 -8.61 2.27 -15.27
N PRO A 91 -8.34 0.94 -15.34
CA PRO A 91 -9.12 -0.04 -14.60
C PRO A 91 -9.08 0.19 -13.08
N MET A 92 -7.93 0.59 -12.55
CA MET A 92 -7.78 0.89 -11.11
C MET A 92 -8.67 2.07 -10.70
N ALA A 93 -8.70 3.14 -11.48
CA ALA A 93 -9.52 4.33 -11.21
C ALA A 93 -11.02 4.01 -11.23
N VAL A 94 -11.49 3.23 -12.22
CA VAL A 94 -12.88 2.79 -12.30
C VAL A 94 -13.26 1.95 -11.08
N VAL A 95 -12.43 0.97 -10.73
CA VAL A 95 -12.68 0.08 -9.58
C VAL A 95 -12.62 0.85 -8.25
N ALA A 96 -11.75 1.86 -8.12
CA ALA A 96 -11.74 2.74 -6.96
C ALA A 96 -13.07 3.49 -6.81
N GLY A 97 -13.59 4.07 -7.89
CA GLY A 97 -14.90 4.73 -7.89
C GLY A 97 -16.02 3.78 -7.49
N TRP A 98 -16.05 2.57 -8.06
CA TRP A 98 -17.03 1.53 -7.72
C TRP A 98 -16.91 1.08 -6.27
N GLY A 99 -15.68 0.94 -5.76
CA GLY A 99 -15.42 0.56 -4.38
C GLY A 99 -15.89 1.61 -3.38
N VAL A 100 -15.72 2.90 -3.69
CA VAL A 100 -16.23 4.01 -2.88
C VAL A 100 -17.77 3.97 -2.84
N ILE A 101 -18.42 3.80 -4.00
CA ILE A 101 -19.88 3.66 -4.08
C ILE A 101 -20.35 2.45 -3.27
N ALA A 102 -19.70 1.29 -3.40
CA ALA A 102 -20.03 0.09 -2.65
C ALA A 102 -19.87 0.28 -1.13
N ALA A 103 -18.81 0.96 -0.70
CA ALA A 103 -18.60 1.32 0.72
C ALA A 103 -19.73 2.23 1.24
N PHE A 104 -20.18 3.19 0.44
CA PHE A 104 -21.37 4.00 0.75
C PHE A 104 -22.64 3.14 0.85
N MET A 105 -22.88 2.25 -0.12
CA MET A 105 -24.06 1.38 -0.13
C MET A 105 -24.15 0.50 1.13
N VAL A 106 -23.03 -0.08 1.57
CA VAL A 106 -22.98 -0.85 2.83
C VAL A 106 -23.45 -0.01 4.01
N GLN A 107 -23.11 1.28 4.05
CA GLN A 107 -23.49 2.18 5.14
C GLN A 107 -24.93 2.69 5.00
N LEU A 108 -25.47 2.80 3.79
CA LEU A 108 -26.89 3.08 3.55
C LEU A 108 -27.76 1.92 4.04
N PHE A 109 -27.44 0.67 3.64
CA PHE A 109 -28.18 -0.52 4.07
C PHE A 109 -28.10 -0.80 5.56
N ARG A 110 -27.10 -0.24 6.25
CA ARG A 110 -26.98 -0.34 7.71
C ARG A 110 -28.10 0.40 8.47
N GLY A 111 -28.84 1.29 7.80
CA GLY A 111 -29.92 2.09 8.39
C GLY A 111 -29.46 3.35 9.12
N THR A 112 -30.41 4.23 9.44
CA THR A 112 -30.20 5.50 10.15
C THR A 112 -29.99 5.30 11.66
N GLY A 113 -29.35 6.25 12.34
CA GLY A 113 -29.14 6.22 13.80
C GLY A 113 -28.00 5.33 14.32
N ARG A 114 -27.29 4.59 13.46
CA ARG A 114 -26.14 3.76 13.90
C ARG A 114 -24.91 4.63 14.20
N PRO A 115 -24.18 4.37 15.31
CA PRO A 115 -22.97 5.14 15.65
C PRO A 115 -21.85 4.95 14.61
N LEU A 116 -20.98 5.95 14.47
CA LEU A 116 -19.77 5.92 13.62
C LEU A 116 -20.02 5.68 12.12
N ARG A 117 -21.12 6.18 11.55
CA ARG A 117 -21.43 5.96 10.12
C ARG A 117 -20.42 6.69 9.25
N LEU A 118 -20.29 8.01 9.39
CA LEU A 118 -19.43 8.83 8.53
C LEU A 118 -17.95 8.44 8.68
N GLU A 119 -17.51 8.20 9.91
CA GLU A 119 -16.15 7.77 10.25
C GLU A 119 -15.85 6.41 9.62
N SER A 120 -16.78 5.44 9.71
CA SER A 120 -16.64 4.14 9.05
C SER A 120 -16.62 4.27 7.53
N THR A 121 -17.45 5.15 6.94
CA THR A 121 -17.48 5.34 5.49
C THR A 121 -16.16 5.92 4.99
N VAL A 122 -15.74 7.07 5.54
CA VAL A 122 -14.51 7.76 5.14
C VAL A 122 -13.30 6.85 5.31
N ALA A 123 -13.21 6.17 6.45
CA ALA A 123 -12.12 5.25 6.69
C ALA A 123 -12.16 4.03 5.76
N THR A 124 -13.34 3.52 5.40
CA THR A 124 -13.45 2.43 4.40
C THR A 124 -13.06 2.89 3.00
N MET A 125 -13.35 4.13 2.60
CA MET A 125 -12.86 4.69 1.33
C MET A 125 -11.32 4.70 1.29
N GLY A 126 -10.67 5.05 2.40
CA GLY A 126 -9.22 4.91 2.53
C GLY A 126 -8.77 3.46 2.30
N GLY A 127 -9.46 2.50 2.90
CA GLY A 127 -9.21 1.06 2.69
C GLY A 127 -9.40 0.64 1.22
N VAL A 128 -10.43 1.14 0.54
CA VAL A 128 -10.71 0.91 -0.88
C VAL A 128 -9.52 1.37 -1.72
N MET A 129 -9.03 2.59 -1.49
CA MET A 129 -7.87 3.11 -2.22
C MET A 129 -6.64 2.22 -2.02
N ILE A 130 -6.37 1.78 -0.79
CA ILE A 130 -5.22 0.92 -0.48
C ILE A 130 -5.32 -0.45 -1.17
N VAL A 131 -6.47 -1.13 -1.13
CA VAL A 131 -6.61 -2.46 -1.77
C VAL A 131 -6.55 -2.36 -3.30
N VAL A 132 -7.07 -1.27 -3.88
CA VAL A 132 -6.92 -0.98 -5.32
C VAL A 132 -5.45 -0.70 -5.65
N MET A 133 -4.78 0.19 -4.92
CA MET A 133 -3.38 0.53 -5.15
C MET A 133 -2.44 -0.68 -5.01
N THR A 134 -2.84 -1.71 -4.26
CA THR A 134 -2.07 -2.97 -4.19
C THR A 134 -1.90 -3.63 -5.55
N SER A 135 -2.84 -3.44 -6.49
CA SER A 135 -2.69 -3.92 -7.88
C SER A 135 -1.60 -3.20 -8.68
N GLY A 136 -1.07 -2.07 -8.19
CA GLY A 136 0.04 -1.35 -8.82
C GLY A 136 1.34 -2.17 -8.87
N TRP A 137 1.55 -3.12 -7.95
CA TRP A 137 2.67 -4.05 -8.02
C TRP A 137 2.59 -4.97 -9.24
N ALA A 138 1.39 -5.48 -9.54
CA ALA A 138 1.15 -6.28 -10.73
C ALA A 138 1.21 -5.44 -12.00
N ALA A 139 0.72 -4.19 -11.95
CA ALA A 139 0.85 -3.26 -13.07
C ALA A 139 2.31 -2.96 -13.39
N LEU A 140 3.14 -2.67 -12.39
CA LEU A 140 4.57 -2.40 -12.55
C LEU A 140 5.33 -3.61 -13.10
N ALA A 141 5.03 -4.82 -12.60
CA ALA A 141 5.66 -6.05 -13.06
C ALA A 141 5.39 -6.39 -14.55
N GLN A 142 4.28 -5.89 -15.13
CA GLN A 142 4.00 -6.06 -16.56
C GLN A 142 5.01 -5.33 -17.44
N TRP A 143 5.77 -4.38 -16.89
CA TRP A 143 6.76 -3.58 -17.60
C TRP A 143 8.20 -3.98 -17.28
N ASN A 144 8.46 -5.16 -16.73
CA ASN A 144 9.82 -5.61 -16.36
C ASN A 144 10.82 -5.59 -17.53
N ALA A 145 10.36 -5.66 -18.77
CA ALA A 145 11.21 -5.54 -19.95
C ALA A 145 11.76 -4.10 -20.15
N MET A 146 11.12 -3.08 -19.56
CA MET A 146 11.62 -1.72 -19.56
C MET A 146 12.78 -1.56 -18.57
N PRO A 147 13.93 -0.99 -18.96
CA PRO A 147 15.10 -0.89 -18.10
C PRO A 147 14.89 -0.18 -16.75
N LEU A 148 13.90 0.72 -16.67
CA LEU A 148 13.60 1.45 -15.44
C LEU A 148 12.80 0.61 -14.43
N ALA A 149 11.97 -0.33 -14.87
CA ALA A 149 11.05 -1.08 -14.00
C ALA A 149 11.78 -1.97 -12.96
N PRO A 150 12.85 -2.73 -13.30
CA PRO A 150 13.63 -3.49 -12.32
C PRO A 150 14.20 -2.63 -11.20
N ILE A 151 14.70 -1.43 -11.53
CA ILE A 151 15.29 -0.50 -10.56
C ILE A 151 14.19 0.03 -9.63
N LEU A 152 13.02 0.37 -10.16
CA LEU A 152 11.87 0.81 -9.36
C LEU A 152 11.36 -0.29 -8.43
N LEU A 153 11.24 -1.52 -8.92
CA LEU A 153 10.79 -2.67 -8.12
C LEU A 153 11.73 -2.96 -6.95
N LEU A 154 13.04 -2.97 -7.21
CA LEU A 154 14.05 -3.21 -6.18
C LEU A 154 14.07 -2.07 -5.16
N SER A 155 14.19 -0.82 -5.64
CA SER A 155 14.31 0.36 -4.77
C SER A 155 13.08 0.58 -3.90
N ILE A 156 11.87 0.47 -4.46
CA ILE A 156 10.62 0.60 -3.70
C ILE A 156 10.47 -0.55 -2.72
N GLY A 157 10.68 -1.80 -3.16
CA GLY A 157 10.58 -2.97 -2.29
C GLY A 157 11.55 -2.89 -1.10
N ALA A 158 12.81 -2.61 -1.36
CA ALA A 158 13.85 -2.46 -0.33
C ALA A 158 13.55 -1.27 0.59
N THR A 159 13.09 -0.13 0.03
CA THR A 159 12.76 1.06 0.82
C THR A 159 11.60 0.76 1.76
N VAL A 160 10.48 0.27 1.25
CA VAL A 160 9.33 -0.05 2.10
C VAL A 160 9.71 -1.08 3.16
N ALA A 161 10.55 -2.07 2.83
CA ALA A 161 10.97 -3.07 3.78
C ALA A 161 11.80 -2.49 4.94
N LEU A 162 12.91 -1.80 4.61
CA LEU A 162 13.83 -1.25 5.61
C LEU A 162 13.20 -0.11 6.40
N VAL A 163 12.44 0.76 5.74
CA VAL A 163 11.73 1.86 6.38
C VAL A 163 10.61 1.34 7.27
N SER A 164 9.93 0.24 6.93
CA SER A 164 8.93 -0.38 7.82
C SER A 164 9.58 -0.99 9.06
N LEU A 165 10.75 -1.64 8.91
CA LEU A 165 11.49 -2.20 10.04
C LEU A 165 11.91 -1.15 11.06
N LEU A 166 12.25 0.06 10.61
CA LEU A 166 12.66 1.15 11.48
C LEU A 166 11.47 2.00 11.94
N GLY A 167 10.67 2.52 11.00
CA GLY A 167 9.58 3.44 11.27
C GLY A 167 8.47 2.86 12.16
N LEU A 168 8.20 1.55 12.06
CA LEU A 168 7.19 0.90 12.90
C LEU A 168 7.74 0.38 14.24
N THR A 169 8.96 0.75 14.62
CA THR A 169 9.48 0.46 15.95
C THR A 169 8.87 1.37 17.03
N PRO A 170 8.77 0.91 18.29
CA PRO A 170 8.14 1.68 19.36
C PRO A 170 8.79 3.04 19.66
N TRP A 171 10.07 3.21 19.35
CA TRP A 171 10.83 4.44 19.65
C TRP A 171 10.73 5.50 18.54
N MET A 172 10.30 5.12 17.34
CA MET A 172 10.08 6.02 16.19
C MET A 172 8.61 6.40 15.98
N GLN A 173 7.67 5.54 16.36
CA GLN A 173 6.24 5.79 16.18
C GLN A 173 5.75 7.07 16.89
N GLY A 174 4.88 7.82 16.20
CA GLY A 174 4.34 9.08 16.72
C GLY A 174 5.33 10.26 16.78
N ARG A 175 6.50 10.14 16.14
CA ARG A 175 7.54 11.18 16.09
C ARG A 175 7.83 11.60 14.65
N PRO A 176 6.96 12.43 14.02
CA PRO A 176 7.08 12.77 12.61
C PRO A 176 8.42 13.43 12.25
N GLY A 177 8.95 14.31 13.10
CA GLY A 177 10.25 14.95 12.88
C GLY A 177 11.42 13.95 12.86
N THR A 178 11.44 12.99 13.78
CA THR A 178 12.47 11.93 13.81
C THR A 178 12.32 10.97 12.64
N LEU A 179 11.08 10.61 12.29
CA LEU A 179 10.79 9.77 11.12
C LEU A 179 11.30 10.44 9.84
N ALA A 180 11.00 11.72 9.63
CA ALA A 180 11.51 12.47 8.48
C ALA A 180 13.04 12.53 8.47
N ALA A 181 13.67 12.88 9.60
CA ALA A 181 15.12 13.01 9.69
C ALA A 181 15.89 11.70 9.42
N VAL A 182 15.31 10.54 9.72
CA VAL A 182 15.96 9.23 9.55
C VAL A 182 15.56 8.53 8.26
N LEU A 183 14.26 8.49 7.95
CA LEU A 183 13.74 7.67 6.86
C LEU A 183 13.97 8.29 5.48
N ILE A 184 13.98 9.62 5.38
CA ILE A 184 14.27 10.35 4.14
C ILE A 184 15.70 10.05 3.66
N PRO A 185 16.78 10.33 4.42
CA PRO A 185 18.13 10.03 3.95
C PRO A 185 18.34 8.53 3.73
N LEU A 186 17.75 7.68 4.56
CA LEU A 186 17.82 6.23 4.37
C LEU A 186 17.21 5.80 3.03
N SER A 187 16.06 6.36 2.64
CA SER A 187 15.41 6.02 1.36
C SER A 187 16.29 6.37 0.15
N VAL A 188 17.02 7.49 0.21
CA VAL A 188 17.97 7.88 -0.83
C VAL A 188 19.15 6.91 -0.90
N LEU A 189 19.71 6.53 0.25
CA LEU A 189 20.79 5.53 0.31
C LEU A 189 20.35 4.17 -0.25
N ILE A 190 19.12 3.75 0.03
CA ILE A 190 18.57 2.50 -0.51
C ILE A 190 18.39 2.59 -2.03
N ALA A 191 17.91 3.72 -2.56
CA ALA A 191 17.80 3.93 -4.00
C ALA A 191 19.18 3.90 -4.68
N VAL A 192 20.18 4.55 -4.09
CA VAL A 192 21.57 4.51 -4.58
C VAL A 192 22.10 3.08 -4.56
N ALA A 193 21.96 2.36 -3.45
CA ALA A 193 22.39 0.97 -3.35
C ALA A 193 21.68 0.07 -4.39
N SER A 194 20.39 0.26 -4.60
CA SER A 194 19.61 -0.49 -5.59
C SER A 194 20.08 -0.23 -7.01
N GLY A 195 20.37 1.02 -7.36
CA GLY A 195 20.90 1.34 -8.68
C GLY A 195 22.34 0.89 -8.88
N LEU A 196 23.19 0.90 -7.85
CA LEU A 196 24.53 0.31 -7.94
C LEU A 196 24.50 -1.20 -8.19
N VAL A 197 23.58 -1.93 -7.54
CA VAL A 197 23.40 -3.38 -7.76
C VAL A 197 22.96 -3.69 -9.20
N LEU A 198 22.23 -2.78 -9.84
CA LEU A 198 21.68 -2.94 -11.18
C LEU A 198 22.43 -2.15 -12.27
N ASP A 199 23.62 -1.62 -11.95
CA ASP A 199 24.45 -0.79 -12.84
C ASP A 199 23.65 0.34 -13.53
N ALA A 200 22.84 1.04 -12.73
CA ALA A 200 21.93 2.06 -13.19
C ALA A 200 22.66 3.37 -13.52
N GLU A 201 22.37 3.93 -14.69
CA GLU A 201 22.83 5.26 -15.07
C GLU A 201 22.29 6.36 -14.11
N PRO A 202 22.98 7.51 -14.00
CA PRO A 202 22.64 8.57 -13.02
C PRO A 202 21.19 9.06 -13.10
N ARG A 203 20.60 9.11 -14.30
CA ARG A 203 19.21 9.51 -14.50
C ARG A 203 18.24 8.52 -13.83
N LYS A 204 18.44 7.21 -14.03
CA LYS A 204 17.58 6.17 -13.44
C LYS A 204 17.73 6.12 -11.93
N LEU A 205 18.95 6.35 -11.42
CA LEU A 205 19.22 6.53 -9.99
C LEU A 205 18.41 7.68 -9.37
N ALA A 206 18.39 8.85 -10.02
CA ALA A 206 17.61 9.98 -9.55
C ALA A 206 16.10 9.68 -9.51
N ILE A 207 15.58 9.00 -10.54
CA ILE A 207 14.17 8.58 -10.59
C ILE A 207 13.85 7.57 -9.48
N ALA A 208 14.74 6.60 -9.24
CA ALA A 208 14.59 5.63 -8.16
C ALA A 208 14.62 6.30 -6.77
N ALA A 209 15.44 7.34 -6.59
CA ALA A 209 15.47 8.13 -5.36
C ALA A 209 14.13 8.84 -5.11
N VAL A 210 13.51 9.41 -6.14
CA VAL A 210 12.17 10.01 -6.03
C VAL A 210 11.12 8.96 -5.63
N ALA A 211 11.17 7.77 -6.23
CA ALA A 211 10.28 6.66 -5.90
C ALA A 211 10.45 6.16 -4.46
N ALA A 212 11.70 6.04 -4.01
CA ALA A 212 12.04 5.68 -2.64
C ALA A 212 11.58 6.76 -1.63
N LEU A 213 11.78 8.04 -1.94
CA LEU A 213 11.31 9.15 -1.12
C LEU A 213 9.78 9.13 -0.97
N ALA A 214 9.04 8.97 -2.06
CA ALA A 214 7.59 8.87 -2.03
C ALA A 214 7.12 7.66 -1.20
N SER A 215 7.76 6.50 -1.38
CA SER A 215 7.42 5.28 -0.64
C SER A 215 7.76 5.38 0.86
N SER A 216 8.90 5.99 1.19
CA SER A 216 9.30 6.22 2.58
C SER A 216 8.37 7.21 3.28
N THR A 217 7.86 8.21 2.56
CA THR A 217 6.89 9.17 3.08
C THR A 217 5.58 8.46 3.46
N LEU A 218 5.08 7.53 2.63
CA LEU A 218 3.90 6.72 2.99
C LEU A 218 4.11 5.91 4.27
N VAL A 219 5.26 5.25 4.41
CA VAL A 219 5.58 4.49 5.63
C VAL A 219 5.72 5.43 6.83
N ALA A 220 6.37 6.58 6.67
CA ALA A 220 6.54 7.58 7.73
C ALA A 220 5.20 8.15 8.20
N LEU A 221 4.27 8.46 7.29
CA LEU A 221 2.92 8.90 7.63
C LEU A 221 2.14 7.81 8.38
N THR A 222 2.27 6.56 7.93
CA THR A 222 1.68 5.39 8.60
C THR A 222 2.24 5.22 10.02
N ALA A 223 3.57 5.36 10.19
CA ALA A 223 4.24 5.26 11.47
C ALA A 223 3.94 6.44 12.42
N ALA A 224 3.78 7.65 11.87
CA ALA A 224 3.44 8.85 12.64
C ALA A 224 2.01 8.80 13.18
N THR A 225 1.09 8.17 12.43
CA THR A 225 -0.33 8.02 12.80
C THR A 225 -0.63 6.71 13.53
N ALA A 226 0.33 5.79 13.61
CA ALA A 226 0.17 4.54 14.35
C ALA A 226 0.01 4.83 15.86
N PRO A 227 -0.88 4.10 16.57
CA PRO A 227 -1.09 4.31 18.00
C PRO A 227 0.22 4.25 18.81
N SER A 228 0.57 5.33 19.49
CA SER A 228 1.81 5.46 20.27
C SER A 228 1.95 4.38 21.35
N ALA A 229 3.18 4.05 21.75
CA ALA A 229 3.45 3.16 22.89
C ALA A 229 3.07 3.81 24.24
N LYS A 230 3.03 5.15 24.28
CA LYS A 230 2.46 5.95 25.36
C LYS A 230 1.23 6.66 24.79
N PRO A 231 0.02 6.09 24.92
CA PRO A 231 -1.18 6.74 24.43
C PRO A 231 -1.30 8.09 25.13
N ARG A 232 -1.29 9.18 24.36
CA ARG A 232 -1.59 10.50 24.91
C ARG A 232 -3.07 10.54 25.29
N PRO A 233 -3.47 11.40 26.23
CA PRO A 233 -4.89 11.57 26.57
C PRO A 233 -5.75 11.89 25.34
N GLU A 234 -5.20 12.63 24.37
CA GLU A 234 -5.82 12.92 23.07
C GLU A 234 -5.93 11.72 22.11
N ASP A 235 -5.12 10.66 22.30
CA ASP A 235 -5.09 9.48 21.42
C ASP A 235 -6.19 8.45 21.75
N ARG A 236 -7.02 8.70 22.77
CA ARG A 236 -8.13 7.80 23.13
C ARG A 236 -9.18 7.88 22.03
N PRO A 237 -9.38 6.83 21.22
CA PRO A 237 -10.45 6.83 20.25
C PRO A 237 -11.78 6.87 21.02
N VAL A 238 -12.69 7.75 20.63
CA VAL A 238 -14.01 7.96 21.24
C VAL A 238 -14.87 6.67 21.30
N ALA A 239 -14.44 5.55 20.69
CA ALA A 239 -15.25 4.35 20.58
C ALA A 239 -14.56 2.96 20.65
N THR A 240 -13.28 2.80 21.02
CA THR A 240 -12.66 1.44 21.01
C THR A 240 -11.97 1.04 22.31
N THR A 241 -12.74 0.50 23.26
CA THR A 241 -12.22 -0.03 24.52
C THR A 241 -11.68 -1.47 24.44
N LEU A 242 -11.92 -2.27 23.40
CA LEU A 242 -11.61 -3.70 23.49
C LEU A 242 -11.08 -4.32 22.19
N ARG A 243 -9.75 -4.57 22.19
CA ARG A 243 -8.94 -5.44 21.28
C ARG A 243 -8.47 -4.85 19.93
N PRO A 244 -7.49 -3.93 19.92
CA PRO A 244 -6.84 -3.41 18.70
C PRO A 244 -5.75 -4.34 18.12
N ARG A 245 -5.40 -5.42 18.83
CA ARG A 245 -4.07 -6.04 18.72
C ARG A 245 -3.77 -6.73 17.37
N ARG A 246 -4.72 -7.48 16.80
CA ARG A 246 -4.48 -8.21 15.53
C ARG A 246 -4.82 -7.40 14.27
N ALA A 247 -5.53 -6.29 14.41
CA ALA A 247 -5.96 -5.48 13.28
C ALA A 247 -4.87 -4.52 12.76
N GLY A 248 -3.85 -4.24 13.58
CA GLY A 248 -2.73 -3.36 13.21
C GLY A 248 -1.86 -3.88 12.05
N PHE A 249 -1.96 -5.16 11.69
CA PHE A 249 -1.30 -5.67 10.48
C PHE A 249 -1.85 -5.02 9.21
N ALA A 250 -3.14 -4.66 9.15
CA ALA A 250 -3.67 -3.94 7.99
C ALA A 250 -3.08 -2.53 7.87
N LEU A 251 -2.88 -1.82 8.99
CA LEU A 251 -2.17 -0.54 8.99
C LEU A 251 -0.74 -0.69 8.48
N ALA A 252 -0.01 -1.72 8.95
CA ALA A 252 1.36 -1.97 8.52
C ALA A 252 1.46 -2.35 7.03
N MET A 253 0.45 -3.03 6.49
CA MET A 253 0.39 -3.43 5.08
C MET A 253 -0.06 -2.31 4.13
N ALA A 254 -0.67 -1.24 4.64
CA ALA A 254 -1.17 -0.16 3.80
C ALA A 254 -0.08 0.53 2.94
N PRO A 255 1.06 0.97 3.50
CA PRO A 255 2.13 1.53 2.68
C PRO A 255 2.75 0.47 1.75
N VAL A 256 2.76 -0.81 2.15
CA VAL A 256 3.23 -1.92 1.30
C VAL A 256 2.35 -2.07 0.07
N GLY A 257 1.03 -2.12 0.24
CA GLY A 257 0.09 -2.18 -0.87
C GLY A 257 0.19 -0.97 -1.78
N ALA A 258 0.22 0.24 -1.20
CA ALA A 258 0.22 1.49 -1.97
C ALA A 258 1.50 1.74 -2.78
N ALA A 259 2.65 1.22 -2.33
CA ALA A 259 3.94 1.52 -2.95
C ALA A 259 4.08 1.03 -4.40
N GLY A 260 3.38 -0.03 -4.80
CA GLY A 260 3.40 -0.50 -6.19
C GLY A 260 2.87 0.54 -7.18
N VAL A 261 1.83 1.32 -6.79
CA VAL A 261 1.31 2.41 -7.61
C VAL A 261 2.32 3.54 -7.80
N ILE A 262 3.15 3.84 -6.79
CA ILE A 262 4.20 4.86 -6.90
C ILE A 262 5.14 4.51 -8.06
N GLY A 263 5.65 3.28 -8.06
CA GLY A 263 6.57 2.84 -9.12
C GLY A 263 5.88 2.80 -10.47
N HIS A 264 4.62 2.36 -10.54
CA HIS A 264 3.86 2.35 -11.78
C HIS A 264 3.65 3.77 -12.35
N VAL A 265 3.25 4.74 -11.54
CA VAL A 265 3.05 6.14 -11.97
C VAL A 265 4.36 6.77 -12.39
N ILE A 266 5.45 6.54 -11.63
CA ILE A 266 6.77 7.08 -11.96
C ILE A 266 7.28 6.50 -13.29
N LEU A 267 7.14 5.19 -13.49
CA LEU A 267 7.47 4.55 -14.76
C LEU A 267 6.66 5.17 -15.91
N ALA A 268 5.38 5.44 -15.68
CA ALA A 268 4.50 5.97 -16.72
C ALA A 268 4.79 7.43 -17.11
N LEU A 269 5.34 8.22 -16.18
CA LEU A 269 5.67 9.63 -16.42
C LEU A 269 7.11 9.84 -16.87
N LEU A 270 8.06 8.98 -16.46
CA LEU A 270 9.50 9.22 -16.58
C LEU A 270 10.28 8.08 -17.27
N GLY A 271 9.59 6.97 -17.59
CA GLY A 271 10.15 5.78 -18.24
C GLY A 271 10.28 5.86 -19.74
#